data_AF-A0A4Y7JH19-F1
#
_entry.id   AF-A0A4Y7JH19-F1
#
_cell.length_a   1.000
_cell.length_b   1.000
_cell.length_c   1.000
_cell.angle_alpha   90.00
_cell.angle_beta   90.00
_cell.angle_gamma   90.00
#
_symmetry.space_group_name_H-M   'P 1'
#
loop_
_entity.id
_entity.type
_entity.pdbx_description
1 polymer ?
#
loop_
_entity_poly.entity_id
_entity_poly.type
_entity_poly.pdbx_seq_one_letter_code
_entity_poly.pdbx_strand_id
1 'polypeptide(L)'
;MTPSLRIYAFLSKAMQKLVSPYVNSHPYSKWLKEYSYINFETPYLHTEDVLDELCDSLTAKGVEVVERLYCQAMRYEMDFFYSRQSEQNLIIPIYTKLDPKEESLMLFADFDFTCTSVASVEILANIEILTAQKPDHQLLGEDRDGHSQVTSKDLRKTWELLSQQYTSENDNFIEKIMLGEKAVSFDYEGLYSAFEKLSSPDGKVVSRIFDSGVLKGISLEDIKQAGKCMELHNGGLDMLKVDGNEFSYADGTFTGEVTRQAHQSVTAKLKYFEDMVQEHASEHGVGARTVYIGDSVSDLLCLLTADIGIVIGSNKSLMKAGKHFGITFTPLFAGVVKEQRKRFETGNPIVWKGGLSGTLYTVASWIEIHAFILGRHLVNEEL
;
A
#
# COMPACT_ATOMS: atom_id res chain seq x y z
N MET A 1 -38.67 25.56 4.64
CA MET A 1 -37.98 25.59 5.95
C MET A 1 -38.28 24.35 6.77
N THR A 2 -39.55 24.01 7.01
CA THR A 2 -39.95 22.79 7.74
C THR A 2 -39.25 21.50 7.27
N PRO A 3 -39.14 21.20 5.95
CA PRO A 3 -38.39 20.03 5.47
C PRO A 3 -36.92 19.97 5.91
N SER A 4 -36.25 21.12 5.97
CA SER A 4 -34.84 21.24 6.38
C SER A 4 -34.67 20.88 7.86
N LEU A 5 -35.51 21.44 8.74
CA LEU A 5 -35.45 21.12 10.16
C LEU A 5 -35.78 19.64 10.42
N ARG A 6 -36.75 19.09 9.69
CA ARG A 6 -37.10 17.66 9.79
C ARG A 6 -35.96 16.75 9.37
N ILE A 7 -35.30 17.02 8.24
CA ILE A 7 -34.19 16.16 7.78
C ILE A 7 -32.98 16.24 8.72
N TYR A 8 -32.65 17.42 9.25
CA TYR A 8 -31.59 17.59 10.24
C TYR A 8 -31.92 16.86 11.57
N ALA A 9 -33.16 16.94 12.06
CA ALA A 9 -33.60 16.18 13.24
C ALA A 9 -33.53 14.66 13.00
N PHE A 10 -33.96 14.19 11.82
CA PHE A 10 -33.86 12.78 11.47
C PHE A 10 -32.42 12.28 11.39
N LEU A 11 -31.56 12.99 10.65
CA LEU A 11 -30.16 12.61 10.45
C LEU A 11 -29.38 12.64 11.76
N SER A 12 -29.54 13.69 12.57
CA SER A 12 -28.86 13.83 13.86
C SER A 12 -29.21 12.69 14.83
N LYS A 13 -30.49 12.27 14.88
CA LYS A 13 -30.94 11.12 15.67
C LYS A 13 -30.32 9.80 15.20
N ALA A 14 -30.20 9.60 13.88
CA ALA A 14 -29.55 8.43 13.32
C ALA A 14 -28.03 8.43 13.60
N MET A 15 -27.36 9.58 13.42
CA MET A 15 -25.92 9.74 13.66
C MET A 15 -25.57 9.57 15.14
N GLN A 16 -26.41 10.04 16.07
CA GLN A 16 -26.18 9.87 17.50
C GLN A 16 -26.09 8.38 17.88
N LYS A 17 -26.92 7.51 17.28
CA LYS A 17 -26.85 6.06 17.51
C LYS A 17 -25.53 5.45 17.00
N LEU A 18 -24.98 5.98 15.92
CA LEU A 18 -23.76 5.47 15.27
C LEU A 18 -22.48 5.99 15.95
N VAL A 19 -22.48 7.25 16.41
CA VAL A 19 -21.27 7.94 16.91
C VAL A 19 -21.19 7.98 18.44
N SER A 20 -22.26 7.59 19.15
CA SER A 20 -22.34 7.56 20.63
C SER A 20 -21.07 7.08 21.35
N PRO A 21 -20.35 6.02 20.91
CA PRO A 21 -19.17 5.54 21.62
C PRO A 21 -17.95 6.48 21.55
N TYR A 22 -17.92 7.44 20.62
CA TYR A 22 -16.74 8.26 20.30
C TYR A 22 -17.03 9.77 20.15
N VAL A 23 -18.23 10.24 20.52
CA VAL A 23 -18.68 11.63 20.25
C VAL A 23 -17.69 12.68 20.74
N ASN A 24 -17.02 12.46 21.88
CA ASN A 24 -16.10 13.43 22.46
C ASN A 24 -14.70 13.42 21.84
N SER A 25 -14.29 12.34 21.18
CA SER A 25 -12.99 12.22 20.49
C SER A 25 -13.10 12.41 18.97
N HIS A 26 -14.31 12.55 18.43
CA HIS A 26 -14.51 12.69 16.99
C HIS A 26 -14.07 14.08 16.48
N PRO A 27 -13.38 14.19 15.33
CA PRO A 27 -12.98 15.47 14.74
C PRO A 27 -14.14 16.45 14.49
N TYR A 28 -15.34 15.92 14.23
CA TYR A 28 -16.57 16.70 14.04
C TYR A 28 -17.46 16.80 15.30
N SER A 29 -16.90 16.52 16.49
CA SER A 29 -17.64 16.54 17.76
C SER A 29 -18.40 17.85 18.00
N LYS A 30 -17.82 18.99 17.63
CA LYS A 30 -18.47 20.31 17.71
C LYS A 30 -19.70 20.38 16.81
N TRP A 31 -19.60 19.93 15.57
CA TRP A 31 -20.72 19.91 14.62
C TRP A 31 -21.82 18.95 15.08
N LEU A 32 -21.46 17.77 15.58
CA LEU A 32 -22.41 16.79 16.11
C LEU A 32 -23.14 17.28 17.37
N LYS A 33 -22.48 18.07 18.21
CA LYS A 33 -23.10 18.72 19.37
C LYS A 33 -24.04 19.85 18.94
N GLU A 34 -23.60 20.71 18.02
CA GLU A 34 -24.38 21.83 17.51
C GLU A 34 -25.65 21.36 16.79
N TYR A 35 -25.50 20.38 15.90
CA TYR A 35 -26.58 19.78 15.11
C TYR A 35 -27.16 18.51 15.75
N SER A 36 -27.19 18.46 17.09
CA SER A 36 -27.77 17.31 17.81
C SER A 36 -29.29 17.30 17.73
N TYR A 37 -29.90 16.11 17.85
CA TYR A 37 -31.36 15.97 17.87
C TYR A 37 -32.00 16.85 18.94
N ILE A 38 -31.37 16.98 20.11
CA ILE A 38 -31.87 17.82 21.23
C ILE A 38 -32.01 19.29 20.83
N ASN A 39 -31.09 19.81 20.02
CA ASN A 39 -31.12 21.22 19.59
C ASN A 39 -32.16 21.46 18.48
N PHE A 40 -32.50 20.42 17.71
CA PHE A 40 -33.39 20.52 16.56
C PHE A 40 -34.79 20.00 16.82
N GLU A 41 -35.02 19.19 17.85
CA GLU A 41 -36.31 18.59 18.18
C GLU A 41 -37.40 19.66 18.41
N THR A 42 -37.14 20.62 19.30
CA THR A 42 -38.11 21.69 19.60
C THR A 42 -38.40 22.58 18.38
N PRO A 43 -37.39 23.09 17.64
CA PRO A 43 -37.65 23.86 16.42
C PRO A 43 -38.39 23.06 15.34
N TYR A 44 -38.05 21.79 15.11
CA TYR A 44 -38.71 20.97 14.10
C TYR A 44 -40.18 20.74 14.44
N LEU A 45 -40.50 20.31 15.66
CA LEU A 45 -41.87 20.06 16.10
C LEU A 45 -42.71 21.33 15.97
N HIS A 46 -42.19 22.47 16.44
CA HIS A 46 -42.89 23.74 16.32
C HIS A 46 -43.19 24.12 14.86
N THR A 47 -42.26 23.87 13.93
CA THR A 47 -42.51 24.17 12.51
C THR A 47 -43.45 23.19 11.81
N GLU A 48 -43.63 21.99 12.34
CA GLU A 48 -44.65 21.04 11.86
C GLU A 48 -46.03 21.44 12.41
N ASP A 49 -46.12 21.82 13.69
CA ASP A 49 -47.37 22.32 14.30
C ASP A 49 -47.90 23.56 13.54
N VAL A 50 -47.02 24.51 13.23
CA VAL A 50 -47.39 25.71 12.43
C VAL A 50 -47.80 25.34 11.00
N LEU A 51 -47.20 24.28 10.43
CA LEU A 51 -47.55 23.81 9.09
C LEU A 51 -48.94 23.15 9.09
N ASP A 52 -49.25 22.38 10.14
CA ASP A 52 -50.57 21.76 10.35
C ASP A 52 -51.65 22.83 10.54
N GLU A 53 -51.42 23.83 11.40
CA GLU A 53 -52.34 24.96 11.60
C GLU A 53 -52.58 25.74 10.29
N LEU A 54 -51.54 25.91 9.48
CA LEU A 54 -51.65 26.55 8.18
C LEU A 54 -52.49 25.69 7.22
N CYS A 55 -52.29 24.38 7.21
CA CYS A 55 -53.07 23.46 6.38
C CYS A 55 -54.55 23.42 6.77
N ASP A 56 -54.88 23.51 8.05
CA ASP A 56 -56.26 23.59 8.55
C ASP A 56 -57.03 24.82 8.02
N SER A 57 -56.30 25.89 7.73
CA SER A 57 -56.87 27.13 7.17
C SER A 57 -57.05 27.11 5.64
N LEU A 58 -56.54 26.07 4.97
CA LEU A 58 -56.51 25.99 3.50
C LEU A 58 -57.62 25.12 2.92
N THR A 59 -57.94 25.39 1.65
CA THR A 59 -58.77 24.47 0.85
C THR A 59 -57.96 23.22 0.48
N ALA A 60 -58.63 22.13 0.09
CA ALA A 60 -57.97 20.90 -0.37
C ALA A 60 -56.93 21.14 -1.48
N LYS A 61 -57.19 22.08 -2.40
CA LYS A 61 -56.24 22.48 -3.44
C LYS A 61 -55.03 23.24 -2.89
N GLY A 62 -55.22 24.02 -1.83
CA GLY A 62 -54.15 24.70 -1.11
C GLY A 62 -53.22 23.70 -0.41
N VAL A 63 -53.80 22.70 0.25
CA VAL A 63 -53.04 21.61 0.89
C VAL A 63 -52.20 20.83 -0.13
N GLU A 64 -52.76 20.51 -1.30
CA GLU A 64 -52.02 19.84 -2.39
C GLU A 64 -50.79 20.65 -2.86
N VAL A 65 -50.91 21.99 -2.89
CA VAL A 65 -49.78 22.87 -3.24
C VAL A 65 -48.72 22.85 -2.13
N VAL A 66 -49.13 22.90 -0.87
CA VAL A 66 -48.22 22.83 0.28
C VAL A 66 -47.46 21.51 0.30
N GLU A 67 -48.14 20.38 0.11
CA GLU A 67 -47.53 19.04 0.03
C GLU A 67 -46.46 18.98 -1.08
N ARG A 68 -46.79 19.49 -2.27
CA ARG A 68 -45.86 19.52 -3.41
C ARG A 68 -44.60 20.35 -3.10
N LEU A 69 -44.78 21.53 -2.50
CA LEU A 69 -43.66 22.40 -2.10
C LEU A 69 -42.81 21.74 -1.00
N TYR A 70 -43.44 21.06 -0.06
CA TYR A 70 -42.76 20.32 0.99
C TYR A 70 -41.88 19.21 0.40
N CYS A 71 -42.46 18.36 -0.46
CA CYS A 71 -41.72 17.29 -1.14
C CYS A 71 -40.58 17.83 -2.01
N GLN A 72 -40.80 18.94 -2.72
CA GLN A 72 -39.78 19.57 -3.54
C GLN A 72 -38.62 20.10 -2.70
N ALA A 73 -38.91 20.80 -1.60
CA ALA A 73 -37.88 21.27 -0.69
C ALA A 73 -37.12 20.12 -0.02
N MET A 74 -37.79 19.02 0.34
CA MET A 74 -37.12 17.81 0.85
C MET A 74 -36.15 17.22 -0.17
N ARG A 75 -36.55 17.16 -1.45
CA ARG A 75 -35.66 16.71 -2.54
C ARG A 75 -34.43 17.61 -2.67
N TYR A 76 -34.59 18.93 -2.63
CA TYR A 76 -33.46 19.85 -2.70
C TYR A 76 -32.49 19.73 -1.52
N GLU A 77 -33.00 19.49 -0.31
CA GLU A 77 -32.15 19.23 0.86
C GLU A 77 -31.36 17.92 0.68
N MET A 78 -32.01 16.86 0.20
CA MET A 78 -31.32 15.61 -0.13
C MET A 78 -30.25 15.83 -1.20
N ASP A 79 -30.59 16.53 -2.29
CA ASP A 79 -29.66 16.85 -3.38
C ASP A 79 -28.47 17.68 -2.87
N PHE A 80 -28.66 18.60 -1.92
CA PHE A 80 -27.59 19.36 -1.29
C PHE A 80 -26.62 18.47 -0.50
N PHE A 81 -27.13 17.48 0.24
CA PHE A 81 -26.28 16.49 0.93
C PHE A 81 -25.58 15.56 -0.08
N TYR A 82 -26.28 15.11 -1.13
CA TYR A 82 -25.69 14.26 -2.17
C TYR A 82 -24.64 14.99 -3.02
N SER A 83 -24.83 16.28 -3.31
CA SER A 83 -23.83 17.08 -4.03
C SER A 83 -22.54 17.18 -3.23
N ARG A 84 -22.63 17.21 -1.90
CA ARG A 84 -21.46 17.18 -1.00
C ARG A 84 -20.82 15.80 -0.86
N GLN A 85 -21.58 14.72 -1.04
CA GLN A 85 -21.03 13.36 -1.13
C GLN A 85 -20.31 13.10 -2.46
N SER A 86 -20.66 13.81 -3.53
CA SER A 86 -19.97 13.67 -4.82
C SER A 86 -18.50 14.11 -4.76
N GLU A 87 -18.13 14.97 -3.81
CA GLU A 87 -16.75 15.38 -3.54
C GLU A 87 -16.06 14.57 -2.44
N GLN A 88 -16.82 13.97 -1.52
CA GLN A 88 -16.26 13.11 -0.46
C GLN A 88 -16.13 11.67 -0.95
N ASN A 89 -15.00 11.37 -1.60
CA ASN A 89 -14.49 10.02 -1.79
C ASN A 89 -14.18 9.40 -0.41
N LEU A 90 -15.22 8.91 0.28
CA LEU A 90 -15.08 8.27 1.57
C LEU A 90 -14.47 6.88 1.35
N ILE A 91 -13.14 6.82 1.37
CA ILE A 91 -12.38 5.57 1.29
C ILE A 91 -12.62 4.84 2.60
N ILE A 92 -13.29 3.70 2.53
CA ILE A 92 -13.45 2.86 3.70
C ILE A 92 -12.19 2.01 3.83
N PRO A 93 -11.45 2.11 4.95
CA PRO A 93 -10.21 1.37 5.10
C PRO A 93 -10.47 -0.12 5.06
N ILE A 94 -9.57 -0.89 4.44
CA ILE A 94 -9.74 -2.34 4.36
C ILE A 94 -9.65 -2.96 5.75
N TYR A 95 -8.66 -2.56 6.56
CA TYR A 95 -8.38 -3.18 7.86
C TYR A 95 -9.53 -3.00 8.86
N THR A 96 -10.15 -1.81 8.92
CA THR A 96 -11.25 -1.50 9.86
C THR A 96 -12.54 -2.31 9.65
N LYS A 97 -12.61 -3.10 8.57
CA LYS A 97 -13.76 -3.94 8.22
C LYS A 97 -13.52 -5.44 8.34
N LEU A 98 -12.27 -5.87 8.53
CA LEU A 98 -11.95 -7.28 8.69
C LEU A 98 -12.37 -7.70 10.10
N ASP A 99 -13.22 -8.72 10.23
CA ASP A 99 -13.35 -9.42 11.51
C ASP A 99 -12.07 -10.24 11.68
N PRO A 100 -11.22 -9.98 12.69
CA PRO A 100 -9.95 -10.69 12.86
C PRO A 100 -10.10 -12.21 13.02
N LYS A 101 -11.31 -12.70 13.29
CA LYS A 101 -11.63 -14.13 13.38
C LYS A 101 -12.01 -14.76 12.04
N GLU A 102 -12.40 -13.95 11.06
CA GLU A 102 -12.98 -14.41 9.78
C GLU A 102 -12.21 -13.89 8.56
N GLU A 103 -11.42 -12.84 8.69
CA GLU A 103 -10.61 -12.26 7.61
C GLU A 103 -9.22 -11.83 8.12
N SER A 104 -8.17 -12.20 7.39
CA SER A 104 -6.79 -11.76 7.62
C SER A 104 -6.27 -10.95 6.43
N LEU A 105 -5.31 -10.07 6.67
CA LEU A 105 -4.64 -9.26 5.64
C LEU A 105 -3.15 -9.59 5.63
N MET A 106 -2.63 -10.03 4.49
CA MET A 106 -1.21 -10.19 4.28
C MET A 106 -0.69 -9.06 3.40
N LEU A 107 0.27 -8.31 3.93
CA LEU A 107 0.94 -7.22 3.21
C LEU A 107 2.34 -7.67 2.80
N PHE A 108 2.60 -7.54 1.51
CA PHE A 108 3.88 -7.80 0.89
C PHE A 108 4.40 -6.50 0.30
N ALA A 109 5.65 -6.14 0.57
CA ALA A 109 6.25 -4.93 0.06
C ALA A 109 7.69 -5.19 -0.37
N ASP A 110 7.99 -4.91 -1.64
CA ASP A 110 9.33 -4.69 -2.20
C ASP A 110 10.43 -5.66 -1.67
N PHE A 111 10.18 -6.97 -1.72
CA PHE A 111 11.18 -7.95 -1.27
C PHE A 111 12.08 -8.36 -2.43
N ASP A 112 13.15 -7.60 -2.63
CA ASP A 112 14.21 -7.86 -3.60
C ASP A 112 15.60 -7.94 -2.97
N PHE A 113 16.54 -8.56 -3.70
CA PHE A 113 17.96 -8.32 -3.47
C PHE A 113 18.35 -7.02 -4.18
N THR A 114 18.21 -5.87 -3.51
CA THR A 114 18.47 -4.58 -4.18
C THR A 114 19.97 -4.31 -4.32
N CYS A 115 20.42 -4.12 -5.57
CA CYS A 115 21.71 -3.51 -5.91
C CYS A 115 21.47 -2.18 -6.62
N THR A 116 20.81 -1.25 -5.94
CA THR A 116 20.49 0.08 -6.50
C THR A 116 21.45 1.13 -5.96
N SER A 117 21.96 1.98 -6.85
CA SER A 117 22.97 2.98 -6.49
C SER A 117 22.48 4.02 -5.49
N VAL A 118 21.18 4.31 -5.45
CA VAL A 118 20.65 5.39 -4.61
C VAL A 118 20.59 5.01 -3.13
N ALA A 119 20.04 3.83 -2.79
CA ALA A 119 19.88 3.42 -1.39
C ALA A 119 21.09 2.65 -0.86
N SER A 120 21.68 1.76 -1.67
CA SER A 120 22.76 0.90 -1.20
C SER A 120 24.08 1.67 -1.02
N VAL A 121 24.39 2.66 -1.86
CA VAL A 121 25.67 3.40 -1.77
C VAL A 121 25.74 4.27 -0.51
N GLU A 122 24.61 4.80 -0.04
CA GLU A 122 24.55 5.57 1.20
C GLU A 122 24.79 4.67 2.43
N ILE A 123 24.14 3.50 2.47
CA ILE A 123 24.36 2.50 3.53
C ILE A 123 25.83 2.04 3.52
N LEU A 124 26.37 1.72 2.34
CA LEU A 124 27.77 1.31 2.21
C LEU A 124 28.74 2.43 2.62
N ALA A 125 28.44 3.69 2.30
CA ALA A 125 29.23 4.84 2.77
C ALA A 125 29.25 4.94 4.30
N ASN A 126 28.09 4.72 4.94
CA ASN A 126 28.00 4.74 6.40
C ASN A 126 28.77 3.58 7.04
N ILE A 127 28.70 2.38 6.45
CA ILE A 127 29.52 1.23 6.87
C ILE A 127 31.01 1.57 6.78
N GLU A 128 31.46 2.16 5.65
CA GLU A 128 32.86 2.55 5.47
C GLU A 128 33.34 3.53 6.55
N ILE A 129 32.54 4.54 6.89
CA ILE A 129 32.86 5.53 7.93
C ILE A 129 32.98 4.84 9.30
N LEU A 130 32.03 3.97 9.64
CA LEU A 130 32.00 3.27 10.93
C LEU A 130 33.20 2.32 11.08
N THR A 131 33.55 1.58 10.03
CA THR A 131 34.71 0.68 10.03
C THR A 131 36.03 1.44 10.15
N ALA A 132 36.16 2.62 9.52
CA ALA A 132 37.35 3.46 9.62
C ALA A 132 37.54 4.11 11.00
N GLN A 133 36.48 4.24 11.80
CA GLN A 133 36.51 4.84 13.14
C GLN A 133 36.88 3.86 14.25
N LYS A 134 36.94 2.55 13.97
CA LYS A 134 37.30 1.53 14.96
C LYS A 134 38.83 1.47 15.16
N PRO A 135 39.36 1.78 16.36
CA PRO A 135 40.81 1.81 16.60
C PRO A 135 41.47 0.42 16.63
N ASP A 136 40.71 -0.68 16.74
CA ASP A 136 41.23 -1.94 17.30
C ASP A 136 41.46 -3.11 16.31
N HIS A 137 41.34 -2.92 14.99
CA HIS A 137 41.64 -4.01 14.03
C HIS A 137 43.03 -3.96 13.39
N GLN A 138 43.88 -2.98 13.73
CA GLN A 138 45.25 -2.92 13.22
C GLN A 138 46.31 -3.55 14.13
N LEU A 139 45.96 -3.99 15.35
CA LEU A 139 46.94 -4.54 16.28
C LEU A 139 46.37 -5.72 17.06
N LEU A 140 46.42 -6.92 16.49
CA LEU A 140 46.63 -8.18 17.23
C LEU A 140 46.93 -9.32 16.22
N GLY A 141 48.23 -9.58 16.07
CA GLY A 141 48.89 -10.89 15.89
C GLY A 141 48.33 -11.95 14.92
N GLU A 142 49.09 -12.13 13.82
CA GLU A 142 49.57 -13.40 13.24
C GLU A 142 48.55 -14.47 12.75
N ASP A 143 48.77 -14.92 11.51
CA ASP A 143 48.09 -16.00 10.77
C ASP A 143 46.64 -15.76 10.30
N ARG A 144 46.44 -14.70 9.51
CA ARG A 144 45.44 -14.77 8.43
C ARG A 144 46.14 -14.72 7.07
N ASP A 145 46.07 -15.85 6.40
CA ASP A 145 46.36 -16.05 4.98
C ASP A 145 45.86 -14.83 4.17
N GLY A 146 46.70 -14.34 3.25
CA GLY A 146 46.64 -13.00 2.64
C GLY A 146 45.38 -12.67 1.85
N HIS A 147 44.23 -12.59 2.51
CA HIS A 147 42.96 -12.21 1.93
C HIS A 147 42.78 -10.70 2.07
N SER A 148 42.99 -10.03 0.93
CA SER A 148 42.81 -8.60 0.70
C SER A 148 41.61 -8.02 1.43
N GLN A 149 41.88 -7.19 2.44
CA GLN A 149 40.89 -6.27 2.98
C GLN A 149 40.52 -5.29 1.85
N VAL A 150 39.32 -5.39 1.30
CA VAL A 150 38.83 -4.50 0.23
C VAL A 150 38.89 -3.07 0.77
N THR A 151 39.62 -2.18 0.09
CA THR A 151 39.72 -0.78 0.55
C THR A 151 38.40 -0.05 0.29
N SER A 152 38.02 0.94 1.12
CA SER A 152 36.74 1.68 0.99
C SER A 152 36.53 2.27 -0.42
N LYS A 153 37.60 2.70 -1.08
CA LYS A 153 37.55 3.23 -2.45
C LYS A 153 37.22 2.15 -3.49
N ASP A 154 37.55 0.89 -3.20
CA ASP A 154 37.24 -0.26 -4.05
C ASP A 154 35.80 -0.74 -3.84
N LEU A 155 35.25 -0.62 -2.62
CA LEU A 155 33.89 -1.03 -2.29
C LEU A 155 32.83 -0.22 -3.06
N ARG A 156 32.83 1.11 -2.90
CA ARG A 156 31.91 2.00 -3.63
C ARG A 156 32.00 1.83 -5.13
N LYS A 157 33.21 1.81 -5.69
CA LYS A 157 33.43 1.66 -7.13
C LYS A 157 32.92 0.32 -7.66
N THR A 158 33.20 -0.76 -6.92
CA THR A 158 32.71 -2.10 -7.30
C THR A 158 31.20 -2.13 -7.26
N TRP A 159 30.57 -1.52 -6.25
CA TRP A 159 29.12 -1.44 -6.16
C TRP A 159 28.48 -0.60 -7.26
N GLU A 160 29.06 0.56 -7.59
CA GLU A 160 28.61 1.40 -8.71
C GLU A 160 28.69 0.65 -10.04
N LEU A 161 29.77 -0.10 -10.29
CA LEU A 161 29.93 -0.91 -11.49
C LEU A 161 28.89 -2.04 -11.56
N LEU A 162 28.66 -2.76 -10.46
CA LEU A 162 27.65 -3.82 -10.39
C LEU A 162 26.24 -3.26 -10.60
N SER A 163 25.93 -2.11 -10.03
CA SER A 163 24.63 -1.45 -10.19
C SER A 163 24.41 -0.96 -11.63
N GLN A 164 25.41 -0.34 -12.27
CA GLN A 164 25.33 0.07 -13.67
C GLN A 164 25.14 -1.12 -14.62
N GLN A 165 25.86 -2.21 -14.35
CA GLN A 165 25.72 -3.44 -15.12
C GLN A 165 24.34 -4.05 -14.94
N TYR A 166 23.82 -4.09 -13.72
CA TYR A 166 22.44 -4.51 -13.44
C TYR A 166 21.41 -3.65 -14.18
N THR A 167 21.53 -2.31 -14.13
CA THR A 167 20.62 -1.42 -14.86
C THR A 167 20.61 -1.73 -16.36
N SER A 168 21.78 -1.89 -16.95
CA SER A 168 21.92 -2.17 -18.39
C SER A 168 21.31 -3.53 -18.77
N GLU A 169 21.53 -4.55 -17.95
CA GLU A 169 20.97 -5.89 -18.16
C GLU A 169 19.46 -5.91 -17.96
N ASN A 170 18.95 -5.15 -16.98
CA ASN A 170 17.53 -4.99 -16.72
C ASN A 170 16.83 -4.27 -17.88
N ASP A 171 17.41 -3.20 -18.41
CA ASP A 171 16.85 -2.51 -19.59
C ASP A 171 16.77 -3.46 -20.80
N ASN A 172 17.82 -4.23 -21.07
CA ASN A 172 17.83 -5.24 -22.15
C ASN A 172 16.80 -6.35 -21.89
N PHE A 173 16.70 -6.81 -20.65
CA PHE A 173 15.69 -7.80 -20.25
C PHE A 173 14.27 -7.28 -20.48
N ILE A 174 14.00 -6.02 -20.11
CA ILE A 174 12.71 -5.33 -20.33
C ILE A 174 12.40 -5.23 -21.83
N GLU A 175 13.39 -4.88 -22.66
CA GLU A 175 13.20 -4.88 -24.11
C GLU A 175 12.87 -6.27 -24.65
N LYS A 176 13.54 -7.31 -24.15
CA LYS A 176 13.31 -8.70 -24.56
C LYS A 176 11.94 -9.24 -24.20
N ILE A 177 11.42 -8.96 -23.00
CA ILE A 177 10.06 -9.37 -22.63
C ILE A 177 9.02 -8.70 -23.53
N MET A 178 9.32 -7.53 -24.10
CA MET A 178 8.41 -6.77 -24.97
C MET A 178 8.65 -7.00 -26.49
N LEU A 179 9.41 -8.03 -26.89
CA LEU A 179 9.67 -8.31 -28.32
C LEU A 179 8.44 -8.84 -29.08
N GLY A 180 7.42 -9.31 -28.36
CA GLY A 180 6.18 -9.81 -28.94
C GLY A 180 5.27 -8.71 -29.50
N GLU A 181 4.13 -9.13 -30.05
CA GLU A 181 3.07 -8.18 -30.38
C GLU A 181 2.43 -7.66 -29.09
N LYS A 182 2.14 -6.35 -29.06
CA LYS A 182 1.44 -5.73 -27.95
C LYS A 182 0.05 -6.37 -27.81
N ALA A 183 -0.26 -6.88 -26.63
CA ALA A 183 -1.52 -7.52 -26.34
C ALA A 183 -2.70 -6.53 -26.43
N VAL A 184 -3.80 -6.97 -27.04
CA VAL A 184 -5.06 -6.20 -27.17
C VAL A 184 -5.86 -6.22 -25.86
N SER A 185 -5.74 -7.30 -25.10
CA SER A 185 -6.34 -7.51 -23.78
C SER A 185 -5.29 -8.00 -22.79
N PHE A 186 -5.64 -8.06 -21.51
CA PHE A 186 -4.74 -8.60 -20.49
C PHE A 186 -4.29 -10.03 -20.83
N ASP A 187 -2.96 -10.22 -20.93
CA ASP A 187 -2.31 -11.49 -21.29
C ASP A 187 -1.33 -11.91 -20.19
N TYR A 188 -1.85 -12.58 -19.16
CA TYR A 188 -1.04 -13.09 -18.06
C TYR A 188 -0.09 -14.21 -18.50
N GLU A 189 -0.58 -15.16 -19.30
CA GLU A 189 0.19 -16.33 -19.73
C GLU A 189 1.37 -15.92 -20.63
N GLY A 190 1.16 -14.96 -21.53
CA GLY A 190 2.23 -14.38 -22.33
C GLY A 190 3.29 -13.68 -21.49
N LEU A 191 2.87 -12.92 -20.47
CA LEU A 191 3.79 -12.28 -19.52
C LEU A 191 4.59 -13.32 -18.72
N TYR A 192 3.91 -14.31 -18.14
CA TYR A 192 4.53 -15.38 -17.38
C TYR A 192 5.55 -16.14 -18.23
N SER A 193 5.17 -16.55 -19.43
CA SER A 193 6.05 -17.28 -20.35
C SER A 193 7.26 -16.44 -20.78
N ALA A 194 7.11 -15.12 -20.92
CA ALA A 194 8.23 -14.23 -21.20
C ALA A 194 9.24 -14.20 -20.02
N PHE A 195 8.75 -14.11 -18.78
CA PHE A 195 9.58 -14.19 -17.57
C PHE A 195 10.24 -15.55 -17.37
N GLU A 196 9.56 -16.65 -17.70
CA GLU A 196 10.11 -18.00 -17.58
C GLU A 196 11.25 -18.25 -18.58
N LYS A 197 11.06 -17.83 -19.84
CA LYS A 197 12.05 -18.03 -20.92
C LYS A 197 13.28 -17.16 -20.76
N LEU A 198 13.13 -15.99 -20.13
CA LEU A 198 14.21 -15.02 -19.98
C LEU A 198 14.76 -15.11 -18.56
N SER A 199 16.03 -15.52 -18.45
CA SER A 199 16.74 -15.45 -17.17
C SER A 199 16.79 -13.99 -16.70
N SER A 200 16.08 -13.69 -15.61
CA SER A 200 16.08 -12.34 -15.04
C SER A 200 17.50 -11.94 -14.58
N PRO A 201 17.83 -10.63 -14.60
CA PRO A 201 19.13 -10.16 -14.17
C PRO A 201 19.39 -10.39 -12.67
N ASP A 202 18.32 -10.50 -11.86
CA ASP A 202 18.37 -10.56 -10.40
C ASP A 202 19.26 -11.71 -9.90
N GLY A 203 19.07 -12.94 -10.41
CA GLY A 203 19.87 -14.08 -9.96
C GLY A 203 21.35 -13.94 -10.33
N LYS A 204 21.64 -13.35 -11.50
CA LYS A 204 23.02 -13.14 -11.98
C LYS A 204 23.72 -12.02 -11.21
N VAL A 205 23.02 -10.95 -10.86
CA VAL A 205 23.61 -9.86 -10.06
C VAL A 205 23.90 -10.34 -8.65
N VAL A 206 23.01 -11.13 -8.05
CA VAL A 206 23.21 -11.74 -6.73
C VAL A 206 24.48 -12.59 -6.71
N SER A 207 24.65 -13.51 -7.68
CA SER A 207 25.88 -14.29 -7.80
C SER A 207 27.13 -13.41 -7.96
N ARG A 208 27.09 -12.39 -8.84
CA ARG A 208 28.23 -11.48 -9.04
C ARG A 208 28.59 -10.68 -7.79
N ILE A 209 27.61 -10.25 -7.01
CA ILE A 209 27.86 -9.54 -5.74
C ILE A 209 28.62 -10.46 -4.78
N PHE A 210 28.21 -11.71 -4.64
CA PHE A 210 28.91 -12.66 -3.77
C PHE A 210 30.27 -13.08 -4.32
N ASP A 211 30.37 -13.37 -5.62
CA ASP A 211 31.62 -13.75 -6.29
C ASP A 211 32.65 -12.62 -6.24
N SER A 212 32.20 -11.36 -6.26
CA SER A 212 33.09 -10.20 -6.13
C SER A 212 33.74 -10.10 -4.74
N GLY A 213 33.18 -10.77 -3.73
CA GLY A 213 33.61 -10.66 -2.34
C GLY A 213 33.45 -9.25 -1.75
N VAL A 214 32.75 -8.33 -2.43
CA VAL A 214 32.65 -6.91 -2.03
C VAL A 214 32.04 -6.74 -0.65
N LEU A 215 31.19 -7.68 -0.21
CA LEU A 215 30.58 -7.65 1.11
C LEU A 215 31.40 -8.39 2.19
N LYS A 216 32.40 -9.18 1.81
CA LYS A 216 33.17 -10.03 2.74
C LYS A 216 33.93 -9.17 3.74
N GLY A 217 33.82 -9.51 5.03
CA GLY A 217 34.51 -8.77 6.09
C GLY A 217 33.70 -7.61 6.67
N ILE A 218 32.50 -7.32 6.16
CA ILE A 218 31.60 -6.34 6.78
C ILE A 218 31.08 -6.89 8.11
N SER A 219 31.17 -6.08 9.16
CA SER A 219 30.66 -6.42 10.49
C SER A 219 29.14 -6.27 10.55
N LEU A 220 28.45 -7.24 11.16
CA LEU A 220 27.02 -7.17 11.44
C LEU A 220 26.66 -5.92 12.28
N GLU A 221 27.53 -5.52 13.20
CA GLU A 221 27.31 -4.32 14.00
C GLU A 221 27.43 -3.03 13.18
N ASP A 222 28.33 -2.99 12.20
CA ASP A 222 28.44 -1.84 11.29
C ASP A 222 27.23 -1.75 10.37
N ILE A 223 26.70 -2.89 9.90
CA ILE A 223 25.44 -2.94 9.14
C ILE A 223 24.28 -2.42 9.98
N LYS A 224 24.13 -2.91 11.22
CA LYS A 224 23.06 -2.45 12.13
C LYS A 224 23.17 -0.96 12.39
N GLN A 225 24.38 -0.47 12.64
CA GLN A 225 24.61 0.94 12.96
C GLN A 225 24.40 1.85 11.74
N ALA A 226 24.83 1.43 10.55
CA ALA A 226 24.51 2.12 9.30
C ALA A 226 23.00 2.12 9.00
N GLY A 227 22.30 1.02 9.32
CA GLY A 227 20.85 0.92 9.22
C GLY A 227 20.12 1.91 10.14
N LYS A 228 20.66 2.22 11.33
CA LYS A 228 20.10 3.28 12.21
C LYS A 228 20.25 4.69 11.65
N CYS A 229 21.18 4.89 10.70
CA CYS A 229 21.32 6.17 10.01
C CYS A 229 20.27 6.33 8.90
N MET A 230 19.49 5.28 8.59
CA MET A 230 18.35 5.40 7.69
C MET A 230 17.20 6.07 8.43
N GLU A 231 16.65 7.14 7.85
CA GLU A 231 15.42 7.73 8.32
C GLU A 231 14.26 6.76 8.03
N LEU A 232 13.87 5.98 9.04
CA LEU A 232 12.67 5.16 9.01
C LEU A 232 11.52 5.99 9.57
N HIS A 233 10.50 6.27 8.75
CA HIS A 233 9.28 6.89 9.22
C HIS A 233 8.41 5.84 9.91
N ASN A 234 7.91 6.19 11.09
CA ASN A 234 7.10 5.28 11.89
C ASN A 234 5.76 5.02 11.19
N GLY A 235 5.56 3.79 10.69
CA GLY A 235 4.41 3.40 9.88
C GLY A 235 3.21 2.88 10.69
N GLY A 236 3.30 2.84 12.02
CA GLY A 236 2.21 2.41 12.91
C GLY A 236 1.84 0.93 12.81
N LEU A 237 2.69 0.09 12.21
CA LEU A 237 2.45 -1.34 12.02
C LEU A 237 3.45 -2.18 12.81
N ASP A 238 3.29 -2.24 14.13
CA ASP A 238 4.12 -3.05 15.05
C ASP A 238 3.89 -4.57 14.90
N MET A 239 3.09 -5.01 13.92
CA MET A 239 2.70 -6.41 13.70
C MET A 239 3.23 -7.01 12.39
N LEU A 240 4.22 -6.38 11.74
CA LEU A 240 4.79 -6.89 10.49
C LEU A 240 5.85 -7.97 10.77
N LYS A 241 5.63 -9.17 10.22
CA LYS A 241 6.67 -10.21 10.11
C LYS A 241 7.59 -9.84 8.95
N VAL A 242 8.85 -9.49 9.25
CA VAL A 242 9.87 -9.21 8.23
C VAL A 242 10.56 -10.54 7.88
N ASP A 243 10.54 -10.92 6.60
CA ASP A 243 11.32 -12.04 6.06
C ASP A 243 12.31 -11.52 5.01
N GLY A 244 13.46 -12.20 4.85
CA GLY A 244 14.56 -11.73 4.01
C GLY A 244 15.57 -12.84 3.69
N ASN A 245 16.68 -12.47 3.04
CA ASN A 245 17.77 -13.40 2.78
C ASN A 245 18.53 -13.73 4.08
N GLU A 246 19.05 -14.95 4.18
CA GLU A 246 19.82 -15.40 5.35
C GLU A 246 21.31 -15.44 5.03
N PHE A 247 22.10 -14.77 5.87
CA PHE A 247 23.55 -14.59 5.69
C PHE A 247 24.32 -15.34 6.77
N SER A 248 25.49 -15.87 6.42
CA SER A 248 26.39 -16.56 7.34
C SER A 248 27.42 -15.60 7.96
N TYR A 249 27.65 -15.73 9.27
CA TYR A 249 28.55 -14.87 10.05
C TYR A 249 29.54 -15.71 10.88
N ALA A 250 30.80 -15.29 10.93
CA ALA A 250 31.83 -15.79 11.83
C ALA A 250 32.33 -14.63 12.69
N ASP A 251 32.29 -14.78 14.02
CA ASP A 251 32.66 -13.74 14.99
C ASP A 251 32.01 -12.37 14.71
N GLY A 252 30.72 -12.38 14.31
CA GLY A 252 29.96 -11.17 13.98
C GLY A 252 30.35 -10.51 12.66
N THR A 253 31.15 -11.18 11.83
CA THR A 253 31.63 -10.71 10.53
C THR A 253 31.04 -11.57 9.41
N PHE A 254 30.56 -10.93 8.34
CA PHE A 254 29.99 -11.65 7.21
C PHE A 254 31.05 -12.50 6.50
N THR A 255 30.76 -13.80 6.34
CA THR A 255 31.71 -14.78 5.79
C THR A 255 31.84 -14.71 4.27
N GLY A 256 30.88 -14.08 3.60
CA GLY A 256 30.73 -14.13 2.14
C GLY A 256 29.65 -15.10 1.66
N GLU A 257 29.05 -15.90 2.57
CA GLU A 257 28.10 -16.96 2.22
C GLU A 257 26.66 -16.60 2.57
N VAL A 258 25.73 -16.96 1.68
CA VAL A 258 24.28 -16.81 1.88
C VAL A 258 23.63 -18.18 1.96
N THR A 259 22.95 -18.44 3.07
CA THR A 259 22.30 -19.71 3.36
C THR A 259 20.89 -19.79 2.77
N ARG A 260 20.26 -18.63 2.53
CA ARG A 260 18.96 -18.53 1.86
C ARG A 260 18.93 -17.35 0.90
N GLN A 261 18.82 -17.66 -0.39
CA GLN A 261 18.68 -16.69 -1.48
C GLN A 261 17.19 -16.64 -1.88
N ALA A 262 16.38 -16.03 -1.03
CA ALA A 262 14.92 -16.19 -1.07
C ALA A 262 14.30 -15.73 -2.41
N HIS A 263 14.89 -14.75 -3.12
CA HIS A 263 14.24 -14.11 -4.28
C HIS A 263 15.21 -13.81 -5.44
N GLN A 264 15.67 -14.85 -6.15
CA GLN A 264 16.65 -14.71 -7.25
C GLN A 264 16.05 -14.47 -8.63
N SER A 265 14.74 -14.64 -8.80
CA SER A 265 14.08 -14.40 -10.06
C SER A 265 12.64 -13.98 -9.83
N VAL A 266 12.03 -13.40 -10.86
CA VAL A 266 10.61 -13.04 -10.87
C VAL A 266 9.73 -14.25 -10.56
N THR A 267 10.08 -15.43 -11.08
CA THR A 267 9.36 -16.69 -10.84
C THR A 267 9.59 -17.25 -9.44
N ALA A 268 10.81 -17.15 -8.90
CA ALA A 268 11.10 -17.56 -7.53
C ALA A 268 10.40 -16.65 -6.52
N LYS A 269 10.37 -15.34 -6.79
CA LYS A 269 9.64 -14.33 -6.01
C LYS A 269 8.14 -14.63 -5.98
N LEU A 270 7.54 -14.93 -7.13
CA LEU A 270 6.14 -15.35 -7.23
C LEU A 270 5.87 -16.62 -6.43
N LYS A 271 6.71 -17.66 -6.62
CA LYS A 271 6.55 -18.92 -5.90
C LYS A 271 6.60 -18.72 -4.39
N TYR A 272 7.55 -17.93 -3.90
CA TYR A 272 7.65 -17.62 -2.49
C TYR A 272 6.40 -16.88 -1.96
N PHE A 273 5.89 -15.90 -2.72
CA PHE A 273 4.62 -15.24 -2.40
C PHE A 273 3.47 -16.26 -2.27
N GLU A 274 3.34 -17.17 -3.23
CA GLU A 274 2.30 -18.22 -3.23
C GLU A 274 2.46 -19.17 -2.05
N ASP A 275 3.69 -19.62 -1.76
CA ASP A 275 4.02 -20.49 -0.65
C ASP A 275 3.65 -19.85 0.71
N MET A 276 3.95 -18.55 0.90
CA MET A 276 3.58 -17.80 2.11
C MET A 276 2.07 -17.67 2.29
N VAL A 277 1.34 -17.38 1.21
CA VAL A 277 -0.12 -17.30 1.24
C VAL A 277 -0.73 -18.66 1.58
N GLN A 278 -0.18 -19.73 1.03
CA GLN A 278 -0.64 -21.11 1.26
C GLN A 278 -0.32 -21.61 2.67
N GLU A 279 0.86 -21.30 3.21
CA GLU A 279 1.25 -21.61 4.59
C GLU A 279 0.31 -20.92 5.58
N HIS A 280 0.10 -19.61 5.41
CA HIS A 280 -0.82 -18.85 6.25
C HIS A 280 -2.24 -19.45 6.25
N ALA A 281 -2.77 -19.78 5.07
CA ALA A 281 -4.09 -20.40 4.93
C ALA A 281 -4.17 -21.76 5.64
N SER A 282 -3.08 -22.53 5.63
CA SER A 282 -2.98 -23.85 6.24
C SER A 282 -2.87 -23.77 7.78
N GLU A 283 -2.17 -22.77 8.31
CA GLU A 283 -2.02 -22.52 9.75
C GLU A 283 -3.30 -21.97 10.40
N HIS A 284 -4.00 -21.07 9.71
CA HIS A 284 -5.12 -20.31 10.29
C HIS A 284 -6.50 -20.82 9.84
N GLY A 285 -6.55 -21.74 8.88
CA GLY A 285 -7.80 -22.32 8.34
C GLY A 285 -8.69 -21.33 7.57
N VAL A 286 -8.22 -20.09 7.38
CA VAL A 286 -8.93 -18.99 6.72
C VAL A 286 -7.97 -18.35 5.71
N GLY A 287 -8.45 -18.12 4.49
CA GLY A 287 -7.67 -17.41 3.47
C GLY A 287 -7.42 -15.95 3.85
N ALA A 288 -6.24 -15.43 3.51
CA ALA A 288 -5.92 -14.02 3.71
C ALA A 288 -6.19 -13.21 2.45
N ARG A 289 -6.65 -11.97 2.62
CA ARG A 289 -6.62 -10.97 1.55
C ARG A 289 -5.18 -10.50 1.36
N THR A 290 -4.71 -10.53 0.13
CA THR A 290 -3.31 -10.22 -0.19
C THR A 290 -3.17 -8.83 -0.81
N VAL A 291 -2.26 -8.03 -0.27
CA VAL A 291 -1.85 -6.74 -0.84
C VAL A 291 -0.38 -6.84 -1.17
N TYR A 292 -0.04 -6.61 -2.44
CA TYR A 292 1.35 -6.55 -2.88
C TYR A 292 1.70 -5.13 -3.30
N ILE A 293 2.80 -4.60 -2.78
CA ILE A 293 3.32 -3.27 -3.10
C ILE A 293 4.70 -3.45 -3.73
N GLY A 294 4.86 -2.98 -4.96
CA GLY A 294 6.11 -3.08 -5.71
C GLY A 294 6.34 -1.85 -6.56
N ASP A 295 7.56 -1.70 -7.06
CA ASP A 295 7.98 -0.53 -7.85
C ASP A 295 8.72 -0.91 -9.14
N SER A 296 8.96 -2.21 -9.36
CA SER A 296 9.82 -2.70 -10.43
C SER A 296 9.12 -3.69 -11.38
N VAL A 297 9.76 -3.96 -12.51
CA VAL A 297 9.27 -4.97 -13.47
C VAL A 297 9.32 -6.38 -12.87
N SER A 298 10.25 -6.64 -11.94
CA SER A 298 10.39 -7.94 -11.26
C SER A 298 9.23 -8.23 -10.31
N ASP A 299 8.43 -7.22 -9.96
CA ASP A 299 7.25 -7.36 -9.11
C ASP A 299 5.98 -7.72 -9.88
N LEU A 300 5.98 -7.60 -11.23
CA LEU A 300 4.76 -7.65 -12.03
C LEU A 300 3.94 -8.93 -11.80
N LEU A 301 4.59 -10.08 -11.69
CA LEU A 301 3.87 -11.33 -11.43
C LEU A 301 3.19 -11.31 -10.06
N CYS A 302 3.90 -10.95 -8.99
CA CYS A 302 3.32 -10.88 -7.65
C CYS A 302 2.23 -9.79 -7.54
N LEU A 303 2.45 -8.63 -8.16
CA LEU A 303 1.47 -7.54 -8.26
C LEU A 303 0.16 -8.01 -8.90
N LEU A 304 0.24 -8.83 -9.95
CA LEU A 304 -0.93 -9.35 -10.65
C LEU A 304 -1.58 -10.50 -9.90
N THR A 305 -0.81 -11.37 -9.23
CA THR A 305 -1.34 -12.52 -8.50
C THR A 305 -2.02 -12.12 -7.20
N ALA A 306 -1.58 -11.04 -6.55
CA ALA A 306 -2.22 -10.52 -5.35
C ALA A 306 -3.65 -10.01 -5.61
N ASP A 307 -4.51 -10.08 -4.60
CA ASP A 307 -5.88 -9.54 -4.69
C ASP A 307 -5.89 -8.05 -4.99
N ILE A 308 -4.90 -7.35 -4.45
CA ILE A 308 -4.69 -5.91 -4.64
C ILE A 308 -3.19 -5.67 -4.91
N GLY A 309 -2.84 -5.51 -6.18
CA GLY A 309 -1.51 -5.05 -6.59
C GLY A 309 -1.41 -3.53 -6.63
N ILE A 310 -0.45 -2.96 -5.90
CA ILE A 310 -0.17 -1.53 -5.82
C ILE A 310 1.25 -1.25 -6.33
N VAL A 311 1.33 -0.47 -7.40
CA VAL A 311 2.57 0.11 -7.90
C VAL A 311 2.84 1.42 -7.18
N ILE A 312 3.95 1.51 -6.46
CA ILE A 312 4.41 2.74 -5.84
C ILE A 312 5.42 3.47 -6.73
N GLY A 313 5.27 4.80 -6.81
CA GLY A 313 6.18 5.65 -7.57
C GLY A 313 5.85 5.75 -9.05
N SER A 314 6.86 6.02 -9.87
CA SER A 314 6.69 6.40 -11.29
C SER A 314 7.61 5.64 -12.24
N ASN A 315 7.79 4.33 -12.01
CA ASN A 315 8.65 3.50 -12.85
C ASN A 315 8.08 3.35 -14.27
N LYS A 316 8.64 4.12 -15.21
CA LYS A 316 8.20 4.13 -16.61
C LYS A 316 8.38 2.78 -17.29
N SER A 317 9.42 2.03 -16.93
CA SER A 317 9.71 0.72 -17.52
C SER A 317 8.67 -0.32 -17.10
N LEU A 318 8.30 -0.35 -15.81
CA LEU A 318 7.18 -1.16 -15.30
C LEU A 318 5.89 -0.84 -16.05
N MET A 319 5.54 0.45 -16.13
CA MET A 319 4.32 0.89 -16.79
C MET A 319 4.30 0.54 -18.28
N LYS A 320 5.45 0.65 -18.96
CA LYS A 320 5.60 0.31 -20.39
C LYS A 320 5.47 -1.19 -20.61
N ALA A 321 6.19 -1.99 -19.83
CA ALA A 321 6.11 -3.45 -19.87
C ALA A 321 4.69 -3.91 -19.58
N GLY A 322 4.06 -3.43 -18.50
CA GLY A 322 2.70 -3.85 -18.17
C GLY A 322 1.68 -3.51 -19.25
N LYS A 323 1.75 -2.30 -19.83
CA LYS A 323 0.88 -1.90 -20.95
C LYS A 323 1.12 -2.75 -22.22
N HIS A 324 2.31 -3.33 -22.39
CA HIS A 324 2.58 -4.24 -23.49
C HIS A 324 1.73 -5.51 -23.38
N PHE A 325 1.49 -5.98 -22.16
CA PHE A 325 0.69 -7.18 -21.85
C PHE A 325 -0.77 -6.86 -21.47
N GLY A 326 -1.27 -5.68 -21.85
CA GLY A 326 -2.68 -5.31 -21.64
C GLY A 326 -3.05 -4.96 -20.20
N ILE A 327 -2.08 -4.68 -19.33
CA ILE A 327 -2.33 -4.29 -17.94
C ILE A 327 -2.81 -2.84 -17.88
N THR A 328 -3.85 -2.61 -17.07
CA THR A 328 -4.43 -1.30 -16.80
C THR A 328 -3.91 -0.76 -15.48
N PHE A 329 -3.43 0.48 -15.49
CA PHE A 329 -2.96 1.18 -14.31
C PHE A 329 -3.96 2.25 -13.90
N THR A 330 -4.46 2.17 -12.66
CA THR A 330 -5.51 3.06 -12.14
C THR A 330 -5.04 3.73 -10.85
N PRO A 331 -5.21 5.05 -10.66
CA PRO A 331 -4.92 5.68 -9.38
C PRO A 331 -5.66 4.97 -8.23
N LEU A 332 -4.96 4.63 -7.14
CA LEU A 332 -5.49 3.81 -6.06
C LEU A 332 -6.83 4.35 -5.56
N PHE A 333 -6.91 5.63 -5.20
CA PHE A 333 -8.14 6.22 -4.69
C PHE A 333 -9.31 6.18 -5.69
N ALA A 334 -9.05 6.50 -6.96
CA ALA A 334 -10.10 6.47 -7.98
C ALA A 334 -10.62 5.05 -8.20
N GLY A 335 -9.72 4.06 -8.22
CA GLY A 335 -10.06 2.65 -8.36
C GLY A 335 -10.81 2.11 -7.15
N VAL A 336 -10.34 2.39 -5.93
CA VAL A 336 -10.96 1.96 -4.68
C VAL A 336 -12.37 2.53 -4.54
N VAL A 337 -12.57 3.82 -4.80
CA VAL A 337 -13.90 4.44 -4.76
C VAL A 337 -14.85 3.77 -5.74
N LYS A 338 -14.38 3.48 -6.95
CA LYS A 338 -15.18 2.79 -7.98
C LYS A 338 -15.61 1.40 -7.50
N GLU A 339 -14.70 0.61 -6.95
CA GLU A 339 -15.04 -0.72 -6.46
C GLU A 339 -15.94 -0.66 -5.21
N GLN A 340 -15.66 0.25 -4.28
CA GLN A 340 -16.49 0.43 -3.07
C GLN A 340 -17.93 0.88 -3.41
N ARG A 341 -18.13 1.72 -4.43
CA ARG A 341 -19.48 2.07 -4.92
C ARG A 341 -20.24 0.85 -5.42
N LYS A 342 -19.60 -0.06 -6.17
CA LYS A 342 -20.24 -1.31 -6.62
C LYS A 342 -20.77 -2.14 -5.46
N ARG A 343 -20.07 -2.17 -4.32
CA ARG A 343 -20.55 -2.85 -3.11
C ARG A 343 -21.86 -2.25 -2.58
N PHE A 344 -21.98 -0.93 -2.55
CA PHE A 344 -23.21 -0.28 -2.12
C PHE A 344 -24.36 -0.50 -3.10
N GLU A 345 -24.08 -0.51 -4.40
CA GLU A 345 -25.09 -0.69 -5.45
C GLU A 345 -25.57 -2.14 -5.55
N THR A 346 -24.68 -3.12 -5.38
CA THR A 346 -24.97 -4.55 -5.59
C THR A 346 -25.25 -5.31 -4.29
N GLY A 347 -24.94 -4.73 -3.13
CA GLY A 347 -24.97 -5.42 -1.83
C GLY A 347 -23.89 -6.50 -1.66
N ASN A 348 -23.03 -6.73 -2.65
CA ASN A 348 -21.98 -7.75 -2.58
C ASN A 348 -20.84 -7.29 -1.64
N PRO A 349 -20.52 -8.05 -0.58
CA PRO A 349 -19.43 -7.68 0.33
C PRO A 349 -18.04 -7.78 -0.32
N ILE A 350 -17.89 -8.59 -1.39
CA ILE A 350 -16.62 -8.81 -2.10
C ILE A 350 -16.45 -7.70 -3.13
N VAL A 351 -15.57 -6.76 -2.80
CA VAL A 351 -15.32 -5.53 -3.58
C VAL A 351 -14.28 -5.77 -4.67
N TRP A 352 -13.21 -6.51 -4.34
CA TRP A 352 -12.14 -6.85 -5.26
C TRP A 352 -12.31 -8.31 -5.68
N LYS A 353 -12.35 -8.57 -6.99
CA LYS A 353 -12.51 -9.92 -7.55
C LYS A 353 -11.22 -10.76 -7.54
N GLY A 354 -10.27 -10.41 -6.68
CA GLY A 354 -9.00 -11.11 -6.52
C GLY A 354 -7.98 -10.86 -7.64
N GLY A 355 -6.89 -11.61 -7.57
CA GLY A 355 -5.76 -11.55 -8.50
C GLY A 355 -6.13 -11.86 -9.95
N LEU A 356 -5.23 -11.48 -10.86
CA LEU A 356 -5.31 -11.68 -12.31
C LEU A 356 -6.43 -10.88 -12.99
N SER A 357 -6.85 -9.77 -12.38
CA SER A 357 -7.81 -8.83 -12.99
C SER A 357 -7.23 -8.00 -14.15
N GLY A 358 -5.91 -8.02 -14.32
CA GLY A 358 -5.19 -7.15 -15.24
C GLY A 358 -5.21 -5.67 -14.84
N THR A 359 -5.69 -5.34 -13.63
CA THR A 359 -5.71 -3.97 -13.10
C THR A 359 -4.75 -3.85 -11.93
N LEU A 360 -3.80 -2.91 -12.03
CA LEU A 360 -2.90 -2.53 -10.95
C LEU A 360 -3.22 -1.11 -10.48
N TYR A 361 -3.11 -0.87 -9.18
CA TYR A 361 -3.33 0.44 -8.60
C TYR A 361 -2.03 1.22 -8.52
N THR A 362 -2.05 2.54 -8.73
CA THR A 362 -0.85 3.38 -8.66
C THR A 362 -0.96 4.39 -7.53
N VAL A 363 0.14 4.63 -6.83
CA VAL A 363 0.27 5.67 -5.79
C VAL A 363 1.59 6.43 -5.94
N ALA A 364 1.61 7.68 -5.51
CA ALA A 364 2.83 8.48 -5.47
C ALA A 364 3.57 8.35 -4.12
N SER A 365 2.87 7.93 -3.06
CA SER A 365 3.45 7.87 -1.71
C SER A 365 2.82 6.80 -0.82
N TRP A 366 3.56 6.41 0.21
CA TRP A 366 3.08 5.55 1.30
C TRP A 366 1.90 6.11 2.07
N ILE A 367 1.69 7.44 2.06
CA ILE A 367 0.54 8.08 2.72
C ILE A 367 -0.78 7.59 2.12
N GLU A 368 -0.83 7.37 0.81
CA GLU A 368 -2.02 6.87 0.13
C GLU A 368 -2.30 5.40 0.50
N ILE A 369 -1.25 4.59 0.59
CA ILE A 369 -1.32 3.18 1.00
C ILE A 369 -1.80 3.10 2.46
N HIS A 370 -1.23 3.91 3.34
CA HIS A 370 -1.61 3.97 4.75
C HIS A 370 -3.10 4.36 4.90
N ALA A 371 -3.53 5.41 4.19
CA ALA A 371 -4.93 5.83 4.19
C ALA A 371 -5.88 4.75 3.63
N PHE A 372 -5.42 3.95 2.68
CA PHE A 372 -6.20 2.85 2.11
C PHE A 372 -6.31 1.64 3.06
N ILE A 373 -5.22 1.26 3.72
CA ILE A 373 -5.18 0.07 4.57
C ILE A 373 -5.83 0.35 5.93
N LEU A 374 -5.30 1.33 6.66
CA LEU A 374 -5.67 1.61 8.06
C LEU A 374 -6.71 2.72 8.18
N GLY A 375 -6.80 3.57 7.16
CA GLY A 375 -7.63 4.77 7.22
C GLY A 375 -6.89 5.95 7.81
N ARG A 376 -7.45 7.15 7.64
CA ARG A 376 -6.99 8.30 8.41
C ARG A 376 -7.45 8.16 9.85
N HIS A 377 -6.61 7.57 10.70
CA HIS A 377 -6.38 8.17 11.99
C HIS A 377 -5.24 9.18 11.82
N LEU A 378 -5.57 10.38 11.33
CA LEU A 378 -4.71 11.53 11.63
C LEU A 378 -4.84 11.73 13.14
N VAL A 379 -3.99 11.06 13.91
CA VAL A 379 -3.65 11.56 15.23
C VAL A 379 -3.05 12.94 14.97
N ASN A 380 -3.60 13.95 15.64
CA ASN A 380 -2.99 15.28 15.70
C ASN A 380 -1.60 15.11 16.33
N GLU A 381 -0.58 14.88 15.52
CA GLU A 381 0.78 15.20 15.90
C GLU A 381 1.10 16.55 15.27
N GLU A 382 0.87 17.57 16.09
CA GLU A 382 1.54 18.87 16.13
C GLU A 382 1.52 19.71 14.84
N LEU A 383 0.55 20.62 14.80
CA LEU A 383 0.71 21.95 14.20
C LEU A 383 1.18 22.94 15.28
#